data_AF-A0A7S0R157-F1
#
_entry.id   AF-A0A7S0R157-F1
#
_cell.length_a   1.000
_cell.length_b   1.000
_cell.length_c   1.000
_cell.angle_alpha   90.00
_cell.angle_beta   90.00
_cell.angle_gamma   90.00
#
_symmetry.space_group_name_H-M   'P 1'
#
loop_
_entity.id
_entity.type
_entity.pdbx_description
1 polymer ?
#
loop_
_entity_poly.entity_id
_entity_poly.type
_entity_poly.pdbx_seq_one_letter_code
_entity_poly.pdbx_strand_id
1 'polypeptide(L)'
;GLSHVYEFAGTAPGGVFGFAFGVYVVYLFLKSLLFSEPGAPKVVLQTEDAAESDDILVGRKKLDPAKASPVDPSCPREIRCWDPCTMDDLGTVKAFTADEVNSAVERARAAQQIWKSSSFAKRRFLLRVIQRCITDNIHTIIR
;
A
#
# COMPACT_ATOMS: atom_id res chain seq x y z
N GLY A 1 -17.98 -59.22 54.23
CA GLY A 1 -16.59 -59.34 53.76
C GLY A 1 -16.44 -58.49 52.53
N LEU A 2 -15.34 -57.75 52.46
CA LEU A 2 -14.96 -56.77 51.44
C LEU A 2 -15.33 -57.14 49.99
N SER A 3 -15.69 -56.14 49.18
CA SER A 3 -14.93 -55.64 48.01
C SER A 3 -15.82 -55.14 46.85
N HIS A 4 -15.30 -54.12 46.13
CA HIS A 4 -15.85 -53.40 44.96
C HIS A 4 -16.93 -52.34 45.27
N VAL A 5 -16.65 -51.04 45.47
CA VAL A 5 -15.69 -50.12 44.81
C VAL A 5 -15.75 -50.20 43.29
N TYR A 6 -16.61 -49.39 42.68
CA TYR A 6 -16.33 -48.58 41.49
C TYR A 6 -17.33 -47.41 41.47
N GLU A 7 -16.97 -46.36 42.20
CA GLU A 7 -17.64 -45.07 42.19
C GLU A 7 -17.21 -44.34 40.91
N PHE A 8 -18.17 -44.19 39.99
CA PHE A 8 -17.99 -43.53 38.71
C PHE A 8 -17.71 -42.05 38.97
N ALA A 9 -16.45 -41.65 38.82
CA ALA A 9 -16.01 -40.26 38.95
C ALA A 9 -16.75 -39.38 37.93
N GLY A 10 -17.75 -38.65 38.42
CA GLY A 10 -18.43 -37.60 37.68
C GLY A 10 -17.44 -36.49 37.31
N THR A 11 -16.97 -36.53 36.07
CA THR A 11 -16.25 -35.42 35.45
C THR A 11 -17.26 -34.32 35.15
N ALA A 12 -17.23 -33.27 35.95
CA ALA A 12 -18.14 -32.13 35.84
C ALA A 12 -18.05 -31.48 34.44
N PRO A 13 -19.18 -31.22 33.75
CA PRO A 13 -19.18 -30.58 32.43
C PRO A 13 -18.71 -29.12 32.41
N GLY A 14 -18.47 -28.51 33.59
CA GLY A 14 -18.09 -27.10 33.72
C GLY A 14 -16.72 -26.72 33.14
N GLY A 15 -15.79 -27.69 32.99
CA GLY A 15 -14.44 -27.40 32.48
C GLY A 15 -14.40 -27.05 30.99
N VAL A 16 -15.26 -27.68 30.18
CA VAL A 16 -15.25 -27.52 28.72
C VAL A 16 -15.88 -26.18 28.32
N PHE A 17 -16.94 -25.76 29.01
CA PHE A 17 -17.60 -24.47 28.78
C PHE A 17 -16.72 -23.28 29.19
N GLY A 18 -15.98 -23.39 30.31
CA GLY A 18 -15.03 -22.35 30.73
C GLY A 18 -13.87 -22.19 29.76
N PHE A 19 -13.38 -23.30 29.20
CA PHE A 19 -12.31 -23.27 28.20
C PHE A 19 -12.78 -22.68 26.87
N ALA A 20 -13.96 -23.06 26.38
CA ALA A 20 -14.55 -22.51 25.16
C ALA A 20 -14.86 -21.00 25.29
N PHE A 21 -15.35 -20.57 26.46
CA PHE A 21 -15.55 -19.15 26.76
C PHE A 21 -14.24 -18.37 26.80
N GLY A 22 -13.19 -18.94 27.41
CA GLY A 22 -11.84 -18.37 27.40
C GLY A 22 -11.29 -18.20 25.99
N VAL A 23 -11.40 -19.23 25.14
CA VAL A 23 -11.00 -19.18 23.72
C VAL A 23 -11.83 -18.14 22.97
N TYR A 24 -13.12 -18.03 23.23
CA TYR A 24 -14.00 -17.05 22.59
C TYR A 24 -13.68 -15.61 23.00
N VAL A 25 -13.38 -15.35 24.27
CA VAL A 25 -12.93 -14.03 24.76
C VAL A 25 -11.58 -13.66 24.17
N VAL A 26 -10.63 -14.60 24.09
CA VAL A 26 -9.34 -14.40 23.42
C VAL A 26 -9.54 -14.14 21.93
N TYR A 27 -10.45 -14.86 21.26
CA TYR A 27 -10.81 -14.62 19.87
C TYR A 27 -11.46 -13.25 19.67
N LEU A 28 -12.37 -12.82 20.55
CA LEU A 28 -12.98 -11.49 20.48
C LEU A 28 -11.96 -10.39 20.76
N PHE A 29 -11.03 -10.61 21.68
CA PHE A 29 -9.93 -9.68 21.96
C PHE A 29 -8.98 -9.57 20.77
N LEU A 30 -8.55 -10.71 20.20
CA LEU A 30 -7.74 -10.74 18.98
C LEU A 30 -8.48 -10.13 17.79
N LYS A 31 -9.79 -10.42 17.64
CA LYS A 31 -10.63 -9.85 16.60
C LYS A 31 -10.80 -8.35 16.78
N SER A 32 -11.02 -7.87 18.00
CA SER A 32 -11.09 -6.43 18.29
C SER A 32 -9.76 -5.74 17.98
N LEU A 33 -8.64 -6.37 18.38
CA LEU A 33 -7.29 -5.87 18.13
C LEU A 33 -6.90 -5.90 16.64
N LEU A 34 -7.43 -6.86 15.85
CA LEU A 34 -7.13 -7.03 14.42
C LEU A 34 -8.15 -6.40 13.46
N PHE A 35 -9.41 -6.21 13.88
CA PHE A 35 -10.54 -5.82 13.01
C PHE A 35 -11.29 -4.57 13.45
N SER A 36 -11.04 -4.01 14.64
CA SER A 36 -11.58 -2.69 15.00
C SER A 36 -10.66 -1.60 14.45
N GLU A 37 -10.74 -1.36 13.14
CA GLU A 37 -10.10 -0.19 12.53
C GLU A 37 -11.16 0.82 12.06
N PRO A 38 -10.96 2.12 12.33
CA PRO A 38 -11.77 3.18 11.73
C PRO A 38 -11.67 3.07 10.21
N GLY A 39 -12.80 3.24 9.51
CA GLY A 39 -12.83 3.18 8.05
C GLY A 39 -11.75 4.06 7.44
N ALA A 40 -10.96 3.50 6.52
CA ALA A 40 -9.85 4.22 5.88
C ALA A 40 -10.41 5.51 5.24
N PRO A 41 -9.88 6.69 5.57
CA PRO A 41 -10.34 7.94 4.99
C PRO A 41 -10.09 7.94 3.48
N LYS A 42 -11.05 8.48 2.73
CA LYS A 42 -10.91 8.66 1.28
C LYS A 42 -9.92 9.80 1.01
N VAL A 43 -8.76 9.47 0.45
CA VAL A 43 -7.79 10.44 -0.04
C VAL A 43 -8.18 10.78 -1.48
N VAL A 44 -8.56 12.03 -1.73
CA VAL A 44 -8.83 12.52 -3.09
C VAL A 44 -7.52 13.04 -3.65
N LEU A 45 -7.00 12.39 -4.68
CA LEU A 45 -5.89 12.90 -5.47
C LEU A 45 -6.46 13.91 -6.47
N GLN A 46 -5.80 15.05 -6.63
CA GLN A 46 -6.07 15.92 -7.77
C GLN A 46 -5.39 15.29 -8.98
N THR A 47 -6.15 14.51 -9.74
CA THR A 47 -5.74 14.01 -11.04
C THR A 47 -6.07 15.07 -12.08
N GLU A 48 -5.17 15.28 -13.04
CA GLU A 48 -5.32 16.27 -14.11
C GLU A 48 -6.28 15.72 -15.18
N ASP A 49 -7.52 15.41 -14.78
CA ASP A 49 -8.45 14.55 -15.52
C ASP A 49 -8.94 15.13 -16.86
N ALA A 50 -8.74 16.42 -17.12
CA ALA A 50 -9.35 17.10 -18.26
C ALA A 50 -8.51 17.04 -19.56
N ALA A 51 -7.21 16.78 -19.48
CA ALA A 51 -6.32 16.82 -20.64
C ALA A 51 -6.12 15.44 -21.32
N GLU A 52 -6.53 14.36 -20.66
CA GLU A 52 -6.24 12.97 -21.04
C GLU A 52 -7.51 12.10 -21.13
N SER A 53 -8.65 12.68 -21.56
CA SER A 53 -9.92 11.93 -21.66
C SER A 53 -9.90 10.85 -22.74
N ASP A 54 -9.08 11.03 -23.78
CA ASP A 54 -9.13 10.23 -25.00
C ASP A 54 -7.99 9.21 -25.04
N ASP A 55 -8.32 7.96 -25.41
CA ASP A 55 -7.35 6.86 -25.52
C ASP A 55 -6.31 7.04 -26.65
N ILE A 56 -6.48 8.07 -27.47
CA ILE A 56 -5.61 8.35 -28.61
C ILE A 56 -4.95 9.70 -28.39
N LEU A 57 -3.62 9.69 -28.28
CA LEU A 57 -2.81 10.90 -28.20
C LEU A 57 -2.75 11.58 -29.59
N VAL A 58 -3.74 12.43 -29.88
CA VAL A 58 -3.80 13.15 -31.15
C VAL A 58 -2.85 14.36 -31.12
N GLY A 59 -1.96 14.48 -32.10
CA GLY A 59 -1.15 15.68 -32.32
C GLY A 59 0.17 15.76 -31.54
N ARG A 60 0.57 14.69 -30.85
CA ARG A 60 1.88 14.64 -30.18
C ARG A 60 3.02 14.38 -31.17
N LYS A 61 4.19 14.91 -30.85
CA LYS A 61 5.40 14.72 -31.66
C LYS A 61 5.89 13.28 -31.50
N LYS A 62 6.07 12.59 -32.64
CA LYS A 62 6.64 11.24 -32.65
C LYS A 62 8.16 11.30 -32.57
N LEU A 63 8.73 10.44 -31.73
CA LEU A 63 10.16 10.25 -31.58
C LEU A 63 10.68 9.22 -32.58
N ASP A 64 11.88 9.47 -33.12
CA ASP A 64 12.57 8.50 -33.97
C ASP A 64 13.11 7.36 -33.08
N PRO A 65 12.69 6.09 -33.27
CA PRO A 65 13.10 4.99 -32.40
C PRO A 65 14.62 4.74 -32.43
N ALA A 66 15.29 5.04 -33.55
CA ALA A 66 16.74 4.90 -33.69
C ALA A 66 17.55 5.96 -32.91
N LYS A 67 16.90 7.07 -32.49
CA LYS A 67 17.55 8.20 -31.79
C LYS A 67 16.91 8.47 -30.42
N ALA A 68 15.96 7.63 -30.00
CA ALA A 68 15.29 7.76 -28.72
C ALA A 68 16.27 7.46 -27.58
N SER A 69 16.79 8.51 -26.95
CA SER A 69 17.55 8.43 -25.71
C SER A 69 16.76 9.11 -24.58
N PRO A 70 16.63 8.48 -23.40
CA PRO A 70 15.98 9.09 -22.24
C PRO A 70 16.63 10.39 -21.81
N VAL A 71 17.95 10.49 -21.98
CA VAL A 71 18.74 11.67 -21.64
C VAL A 71 19.09 12.41 -22.92
N ASP A 72 18.73 13.68 -22.99
CA ASP A 72 19.20 14.59 -24.04
C ASP A 72 20.53 15.22 -23.61
N PRO A 73 21.60 15.14 -24.43
CA PRO A 73 22.87 15.79 -24.12
C PRO A 73 22.76 17.33 -24.01
N SER A 74 21.76 17.96 -24.63
CA SER A 74 21.51 19.40 -24.50
C SER A 74 20.84 19.78 -23.18
N CYS A 75 20.06 18.85 -22.59
CA CYS A 75 19.31 19.05 -21.36
C CYS A 75 19.49 17.84 -20.41
N PRO A 76 20.67 17.66 -19.79
CA PRO A 76 20.96 16.48 -18.96
C PRO A 76 20.17 16.42 -17.65
N ARG A 77 19.46 17.51 -17.30
CA ARG A 77 18.62 17.61 -16.10
C ARG A 77 17.17 17.23 -16.34
N GLU A 78 16.84 16.76 -17.53
CA GLU A 78 15.50 16.33 -17.91
C GLU A 78 15.55 14.93 -18.51
N ILE A 79 14.54 14.13 -18.18
CA ILE A 79 14.33 12.78 -18.67
C ILE A 79 13.13 12.84 -19.58
N ARG A 80 13.30 12.43 -20.83
CA ARG A 80 12.19 12.29 -21.78
C ARG A 80 11.39 11.03 -21.46
N CYS A 81 10.07 11.16 -21.40
CA CYS A 81 9.14 10.07 -21.26
C CYS A 81 8.38 9.90 -22.58
N TRP A 82 8.29 8.67 -23.08
CA TRP A 82 7.54 8.37 -24.31
C TRP A 82 6.87 7.00 -24.21
N ASP A 83 5.84 6.80 -25.02
CA ASP A 83 5.18 5.51 -25.15
C ASP A 83 5.99 4.59 -26.11
N PRO A 84 6.44 3.40 -25.68
CA PRO A 84 7.18 2.47 -26.52
C PRO A 84 6.38 1.89 -27.69
N CYS A 85 5.03 1.91 -27.65
CA CYS A 85 4.19 1.36 -28.71
C CYS A 85 4.00 2.35 -29.87
N THR A 86 3.69 3.60 -29.55
CA THR A 86 3.37 4.66 -30.53
C THR A 86 4.55 5.58 -30.85
N MET A 87 5.57 5.59 -29.98
CA MET A 87 6.67 6.56 -29.95
C MET A 87 6.21 8.01 -29.74
N ASP A 88 5.04 8.21 -29.13
CA ASP A 88 4.52 9.53 -28.79
C ASP A 88 5.27 10.12 -27.58
N ASP A 89 5.68 11.40 -27.68
CA ASP A 89 6.36 12.13 -26.60
C ASP A 89 5.36 12.54 -25.50
N LEU A 90 5.52 11.93 -24.32
CA LEU A 90 4.66 12.18 -23.15
C LEU A 90 5.09 13.45 -22.40
N GLY A 91 6.33 13.93 -22.60
CA GLY A 91 6.90 15.11 -21.97
C GLY A 91 8.22 14.82 -21.26
N THR A 92 8.70 15.82 -20.52
CA THR A 92 9.95 15.70 -19.77
C THR A 92 9.74 15.78 -18.26
N VAL A 93 10.50 14.98 -17.52
CA VAL A 93 10.53 14.97 -16.06
C VAL A 93 11.90 15.42 -15.59
N LYS A 94 11.95 16.29 -14.59
CA LYS A 94 13.22 16.77 -14.02
C LYS A 94 14.00 15.61 -13.38
N ALA A 95 15.24 15.42 -13.81
CA ALA A 95 16.19 14.54 -13.17
C ALA A 95 16.69 15.15 -11.85
N PHE A 96 16.72 14.34 -10.79
CA PHE A 96 17.27 14.77 -9.51
C PHE A 96 18.80 14.80 -9.57
N THR A 97 19.38 15.83 -8.97
CA THR A 97 20.83 15.94 -8.73
C THR A 97 21.26 15.06 -7.56
N ALA A 98 22.56 14.76 -7.47
CA ALA A 98 23.11 13.98 -6.36
C ALA A 98 22.76 14.60 -4.99
N ASP A 99 22.80 15.93 -4.88
CA ASP A 99 22.47 16.65 -3.65
C ASP A 99 20.97 16.56 -3.31
N GLU A 100 20.08 16.68 -4.31
CA GLU A 100 18.63 16.50 -4.13
C GLU A 100 18.29 15.07 -3.67
N VAL A 101 18.98 14.06 -4.23
CA VAL A 101 18.85 12.65 -3.79
C VAL A 101 19.33 12.49 -2.36
N ASN A 102 20.51 13.01 -2.01
CA ASN A 102 21.06 12.92 -0.66
C ASN A 102 20.12 13.56 0.36
N SER A 103 19.59 14.75 0.05
CA SER A 103 18.60 15.43 0.89
C SER A 103 17.31 14.61 1.06
N ALA A 104 16.82 13.97 -0.01
CA ALA A 104 15.65 13.08 0.07
C ALA A 104 15.92 11.87 0.98
N VAL A 105 17.11 11.26 0.88
CA VAL A 105 17.54 10.14 1.73
C VAL A 105 17.66 10.55 3.19
N GLU A 106 18.20 11.73 3.49
CA GLU A 106 18.29 12.25 4.86
C GLU A 106 16.91 12.47 5.48
N ARG A 107 15.97 13.06 4.74
CA ARG A 107 14.58 13.21 5.17
C ARG A 107 13.93 11.85 5.43
N ALA A 108 14.16 10.87 4.55
CA ALA A 108 13.67 9.51 4.73
C ALA A 108 14.25 8.85 5.98
N ARG A 109 15.55 9.00 6.25
CA ARG A 109 16.21 8.48 7.46
C ARG A 109 15.61 9.08 8.73
N ALA A 110 15.39 10.40 8.76
CA ALA A 110 14.76 11.07 9.89
C ALA A 110 13.32 10.55 10.13
N ALA A 111 12.52 10.43 9.06
CA ALA A 111 11.17 9.88 9.14
C ALA A 111 11.16 8.41 9.60
N GLN A 112 12.12 7.59 9.14
CA GLN A 112 12.25 6.19 9.55
C GLN A 112 12.50 6.03 11.06
N GLN A 113 13.25 6.94 11.69
CA GLN A 113 13.47 6.89 13.15
C GLN A 113 12.18 7.07 13.95
N ILE A 114 11.23 7.84 13.44
CA ILE A 114 9.89 8.01 14.04
C ILE A 114 8.99 6.84 13.64
N TRP A 115 9.08 6.40 12.39
CA TRP A 115 8.23 5.32 11.86
C TRP A 115 8.51 3.96 12.50
N LYS A 116 9.75 3.68 12.92
CA LYS A 116 10.11 2.40 13.56
C LYS A 116 9.33 2.10 14.84
N SER A 117 8.90 3.14 15.58
CA SER A 117 8.09 2.99 16.81
C SER A 117 6.59 2.96 16.54
N SER A 118 6.16 2.90 15.28
CA SER A 118 4.74 2.79 14.92
C SER A 118 4.15 1.42 15.30
N SER A 119 2.91 1.41 15.79
CA SER A 119 2.20 0.17 16.09
C SER A 119 1.84 -0.58 14.79
N PHE A 120 1.61 -1.89 14.91
CA PHE A 120 1.15 -2.70 13.77
C PHE A 120 -0.18 -2.17 13.21
N ALA A 121 -1.12 -1.75 14.08
CA ALA A 121 -2.39 -1.16 13.67
C ALA A 121 -2.21 0.11 12.82
N LYS A 122 -1.30 1.02 13.20
CA LYS A 122 -1.02 2.24 12.41
C LYS A 122 -0.45 1.91 11.02
N ARG A 123 0.44 0.91 10.93
CA ARG A 123 1.01 0.46 9.65
C ARG A 123 -0.04 -0.18 8.75
N ARG A 124 -0.88 -1.05 9.32
CA ARG A 124 -2.00 -1.69 8.61
C ARG A 124 -3.01 -0.66 8.09
N PHE A 125 -3.35 0.33 8.91
CA PHE A 125 -4.21 1.44 8.52
C PHE A 125 -3.64 2.22 7.33
N LEU A 126 -2.35 2.58 7.37
CA LEU A 126 -1.68 3.26 6.24
C LEU A 126 -1.77 2.43 4.95
N LEU A 127 -1.47 1.13 5.02
CA LEU A 127 -1.55 0.24 3.86
C LEU A 127 -2.98 0.15 3.29
N ARG A 128 -4.01 0.15 4.14
CA ARG A 128 -5.41 0.18 3.71
C ARG A 128 -5.79 1.48 3.03
N VAL A 129 -5.29 2.61 3.51
CA VAL A 129 -5.48 3.92 2.85
C VAL A 129 -4.84 3.92 1.48
N ILE A 130 -3.59 3.44 1.36
CA ILE A 130 -2.89 3.33 0.07
C ILE A 130 -3.65 2.38 -0.87
N GLN A 131 -4.06 1.21 -0.37
CA GLN A 131 -4.85 0.25 -1.15
C GLN A 131 -6.14 0.89 -1.68
N ARG A 132 -6.88 1.58 -0.82
CA ARG A 132 -8.12 2.26 -1.21
C ARG A 132 -7.86 3.31 -2.29
N CYS A 133 -6.82 4.12 -2.12
CA CYS A 133 -6.41 5.13 -3.09
C CYS A 133 -6.09 4.51 -4.45
N ILE A 134 -5.35 3.40 -4.50
CA ILE A 134 -5.03 2.71 -5.75
C ILE A 134 -6.29 2.15 -6.41
N THR A 135 -7.16 1.48 -5.65
CA THR A 135 -8.40 0.90 -6.21
C THR A 135 -9.35 1.98 -6.72
N ASP A 136 -9.46 3.11 -6.03
CA ASP A 136 -10.31 4.23 -6.45
C ASP A 136 -9.81 4.91 -7.74
N ASN A 137 -8.50 4.86 -8.01
CA ASN A 137 -7.86 5.52 -9.17
C ASN A 137 -7.32 4.51 -10.20
N ILE A 138 -7.75 3.24 -10.15
CA ILE A 138 -7.16 2.18 -10.98
C ILE A 138 -7.28 2.47 -12.48
N HIS A 139 -8.40 3.04 -12.92
CA HIS A 139 -8.64 3.40 -14.32
C HIS A 139 -7.63 4.42 -14.84
N THR A 140 -7.19 5.35 -14.00
CA THR A 140 -6.16 6.34 -14.34
C THR A 140 -4.76 5.73 -14.34
N ILE A 141 -4.47 4.79 -13.43
CA ILE A 141 -3.13 4.18 -13.30
C ILE A 141 -2.81 3.19 -14.42
N ILE A 142 -3.81 2.45 -14.90
CA ILE A 142 -3.63 1.43 -15.94
C ILE A 142 -3.62 1.99 -17.37
N ARG A 143 -3.96 3.26 -17.52
CA ARG A 143 -3.92 3.96 -18.79
C ARG A 143 -2.48 4.29 -19.15
#